data_AF-A0A954LTB2-F1
#
_entry.id   AF-A0A954LTB2-F1
#
_cell.length_a   1.000
_cell.length_b   1.000
_cell.length_c   1.000
_cell.angle_alpha   90.00
_cell.angle_beta   90.00
_cell.angle_gamma   90.00
#
_symmetry.space_group_name_H-M   'P 1'
#
loop_
_entity.id
_entity.type
_entity.pdbx_description
1 polymer ?
#
loop_
_entity_poly.entity_id
_entity_poly.type
_entity_poly.pdbx_seq_one_letter_code
_entity_poly.pdbx_strand_id
1 'polypeptide(L)' 'MSSRIRTTLALITSTLVTTPLLAHPGHGTTDPQSVTHYVGEPVHALPLVLIVVAVAALSLLSFRQRKFAKQTH' A
#
# COMPACT_ATOMS: atom_id res chain seq x y z
N MET A 1 6.28 33.45 -0.93
CA MET A 1 6.54 32.04 -1.31
C MET A 1 5.23 31.37 -1.66
N SER A 2 5.04 30.91 -2.90
CA SER A 2 3.73 30.45 -3.39
C SER A 2 3.30 29.14 -2.71
N SER A 3 1.99 28.99 -2.44
CA SER A 3 1.44 27.82 -1.75
C SER A 3 1.81 26.49 -2.42
N ARG A 4 1.93 26.51 -3.76
CA ARG A 4 2.31 25.36 -4.59
C ARG A 4 3.74 24.88 -4.33
N ILE A 5 4.66 25.79 -4.04
CA ILE A 5 6.06 25.45 -3.73
C ILE A 5 6.15 24.75 -2.38
N ARG A 6 5.31 25.15 -1.41
CA ARG A 6 5.28 24.52 -0.08
C ARG A 6 4.71 23.11 -0.13
N THR A 7 3.66 22.88 -0.92
CA THR A 7 3.07 21.56 -1.08
C THR A 7 3.97 20.61 -1.85
N THR A 8 4.67 21.08 -2.90
CA THR A 8 5.65 20.24 -3.61
C THR A 8 6.85 19.91 -2.73
N LEU A 9 7.38 20.87 -1.96
CA LEU A 9 8.46 20.59 -1.01
C LEU A 9 8.03 19.55 0.03
N ALA A 10 6.84 19.69 0.62
CA ALA A 10 6.33 18.73 1.61
C ALA A 10 6.14 17.32 1.02
N LEU A 11 5.69 17.20 -0.23
CA LEU A 11 5.56 15.90 -0.91
C LEU A 11 6.93 15.25 -1.13
N ILE A 12 7.91 16.03 -1.61
CA ILE A 12 9.28 15.57 -1.87
C ILE A 12 9.97 15.17 -0.55
N THR A 13 9.82 15.95 0.52
CA THR A 13 10.38 15.59 1.82
C THR A 13 9.76 14.31 2.38
N SER A 14 8.44 14.12 2.21
CA SER A 14 7.76 12.88 2.63
C SER A 14 8.28 11.64 1.89
N THR A 15 8.51 11.73 0.57
CA THR A 15 9.05 10.59 -0.20
C THR A 15 10.52 10.32 0.15
N LEU A 16 11.35 11.35 0.31
CA LEU A 16 12.77 11.18 0.65
C LEU A 16 12.98 10.55 2.04
N VAL A 17 12.12 10.86 3.02
CA VAL A 17 12.22 10.27 4.38
C VAL A 17 11.90 8.77 4.40
N THR A 18 11.24 8.21 3.37
CA THR A 18 10.98 6.76 3.27
C THR A 18 12.13 5.94 2.67
N THR A 19 13.15 6.59 2.11
CA THR A 19 14.28 5.92 1.44
C THR A 19 15.23 5.11 2.34
N PRO A 20 15.53 5.47 3.61
CA PRO A 20 16.40 4.62 4.43
C PRO A 20 15.73 3.29 4.83
N LEU A 21 14.40 3.15 4.68
CA LEU A 21 13.71 1.87 4.86
C LEU A 21 13.97 0.89 3.69
N LEU A 22 14.45 1.40 2.54
CA LEU A 22 14.74 0.63 1.32
C LEU A 22 16.22 0.30 1.14
N ALA A 23 17.09 0.72 2.07
CA ALA A 23 18.53 0.46 2.04
C ALA A 23 18.94 -0.61 3.08
N HIS A 24 18.35 -1.80 3.02
CA HIS A 24 18.72 -2.96 3.85
C HIS A 24 19.48 -4.01 3.02
N PRO A 25 20.36 -4.85 3.60
CA PRO A 25 20.87 -6.05 2.94
C PRO A 25 19.68 -6.92 2.56
N GLY A 26 19.40 -7.04 1.27
CA GLY A 26 18.11 -7.44 0.71
C GLY A 26 17.77 -8.93 0.81
N HIS A 27 18.21 -9.64 1.85
CA HIS A 27 17.83 -11.02 2.08
C HIS A 27 17.20 -11.15 3.45
N GLY A 28 15.99 -11.67 3.41
CA GLY A 28 15.26 -12.14 4.56
C GLY A 28 16.11 -12.87 5.60
N THR A 29 15.72 -12.75 6.86
CA THR A 29 16.37 -13.50 7.95
C THR A 29 15.85 -14.93 8.06
N THR A 30 14.84 -15.28 7.25
CA THR A 30 14.18 -16.59 7.27
C THR A 30 14.47 -17.37 5.99
N ASP A 31 14.29 -18.69 6.04
CA ASP A 31 14.47 -19.57 4.89
C ASP A 31 13.58 -19.10 3.71
N PRO A 32 14.14 -18.78 2.53
CA PRO A 32 13.39 -18.31 1.37
C PRO A 32 12.27 -19.24 0.89
N GLN A 33 12.31 -20.53 1.22
CA GLN A 33 11.25 -21.49 0.86
C GLN A 33 10.19 -21.67 1.95
N SER A 34 10.34 -20.98 3.09
CA SER A 34 9.41 -21.09 4.20
C SER A 34 8.21 -20.17 4.06
N VAL A 35 7.04 -20.60 4.56
CA VAL A 35 5.86 -19.73 4.64
C VAL A 35 6.16 -18.48 5.47
N THR A 36 6.95 -18.62 6.53
CA THR A 36 7.40 -17.52 7.41
C THR A 36 8.14 -16.41 6.66
N HIS A 37 8.84 -16.72 5.56
CA HIS A 37 9.48 -15.74 4.71
C HIS A 37 8.48 -14.80 4.03
N TYR A 38 7.35 -15.34 3.57
CA TYR A 38 6.35 -14.57 2.85
C TYR A 38 5.44 -13.72 3.75
N VAL A 39 5.17 -14.19 4.97
CA VAL A 39 4.31 -13.46 5.93
C VAL A 39 5.08 -12.66 6.97
N GLY A 40 6.29 -13.08 7.34
CA GLY A 40 7.09 -12.46 8.39
C GLY A 40 8.00 -11.34 7.89
N GLU A 41 8.36 -11.33 6.60
CA GLU A 41 9.27 -10.33 6.06
C GLU A 41 8.52 -9.12 5.50
N PRO A 42 8.88 -7.89 5.92
CA PRO A 42 8.16 -6.68 5.52
C PRO A 42 8.03 -6.49 4.00
N VAL A 43 9.05 -6.92 3.25
CA VAL A 43 9.08 -6.79 1.78
C VAL A 43 8.03 -7.67 1.10
N HIS A 44 7.72 -8.85 1.65
CA HIS A 44 6.72 -9.78 1.11
C HIS A 44 5.32 -9.52 1.71
N ALA A 45 5.26 -9.02 2.95
CA ALA A 45 3.99 -8.66 3.59
C ALA A 45 3.30 -7.47 2.90
N LEU A 46 4.06 -6.48 2.41
CA LEU A 46 3.49 -5.28 1.79
C LEU A 46 2.63 -5.58 0.54
N PRO A 47 3.10 -6.37 -0.47
CA PRO A 47 2.24 -6.81 -1.57
C PRO A 47 0.97 -7.53 -1.11
N LEU A 48 1.06 -8.41 -0.10
CA LEU A 48 -0.10 -9.13 0.43
C LEU A 48 -1.14 -8.17 1.03
N VAL A 49 -0.70 -7.22 1.83
CA VAL A 49 -1.58 -6.19 2.41
C VAL A 49 -2.25 -5.37 1.30
N LEU A 50 -1.50 -4.97 0.27
CA LEU A 50 -2.06 -4.20 -0.86
C LEU A 50 -3.13 -5.00 -1.62
N ILE A 51 -2.92 -6.29 -1.86
CA ILE A 51 -3.91 -7.16 -2.50
C ILE A 51 -5.19 -7.22 -1.66
N VAL A 52 -5.06 -7.45 -0.35
CA VAL A 52 -6.22 -7.51 0.57
C VAL A 52 -7.00 -6.21 0.56
N VAL A 53 -6.32 -5.07 0.64
CA VAL A 53 -6.94 -3.74 0.60
C VAL A 53 -7.64 -3.50 -0.74
N ALA A 54 -7.03 -3.87 -1.86
CA ALA A 54 -7.62 -3.72 -3.18
C ALA A 54 -8.90 -4.54 -3.34
N VAL A 55 -8.89 -5.82 -2.92
CA VAL A 55 -10.07 -6.69 -2.97
C VAL A 55 -11.20 -6.14 -2.10
N ALA A 56 -10.88 -5.68 -0.88
CA ALA A 56 -11.85 -5.07 0.02
C ALA A 56 -12.47 -3.81 -0.59
N ALA A 57 -11.65 -2.92 -1.17
CA ALA A 57 -12.10 -1.70 -1.82
C ALA A 57 -13.01 -1.99 -3.02
N LEU A 58 -12.60 -2.89 -3.92
CA LEU A 58 -13.41 -3.30 -5.08
C LEU A 58 -14.74 -3.92 -4.68
N SER A 59 -14.74 -4.73 -3.62
CA SER A 59 -15.96 -5.33 -3.07
C SER A 59 -16.89 -4.23 -2.55
N LEU A 60 -16.38 -3.30 -1.72
CA LEU A 60 -17.15 -2.17 -1.20
C LEU A 60 -17.74 -1.29 -2.32
N LEU A 61 -16.95 -0.95 -3.33
CA LEU A 61 -17.41 -0.18 -4.48
C LEU A 61 -18.52 -0.92 -5.23
N SER A 62 -18.34 -2.22 -5.47
CA SER A 62 -19.34 -3.07 -6.14
C SER A 62 -20.64 -3.14 -5.34
N PHE A 63 -20.57 -3.28 -4.01
CA PHE A 63 -21.75 -3.25 -3.14
C PHE A 63 -22.46 -1.90 -3.18
N ARG A 64 -21.72 -0.79 -3.19
CA ARG A 64 -22.29 0.56 -3.28
C ARG A 64 -23.04 0.77 -4.59
N GLN A 65 -22.44 0.38 -5.72
CA GLN A 65 -23.06 0.51 -7.05
C GLN A 65 -24.39 -0.26 -7.15
N ARG A 66 -24.44 -1.49 -6.60
CA ARG A 66 -25.68 -2.29 -6.57
C ARG A 66 -26.79 -1.63 -5.74
N LYS A 67 -26.43 -0.91 -4.68
CA LYS A 67 -27.41 -0.20 -3.85
C LYS A 67 -28.01 1.01 -4.58
N PHE A 68 -27.18 1.80 -5.27
CA PHE A 68 -27.66 2.93 -6.07
C PHE A 68 -28.55 2.50 -7.24
N ALA A 69 -28.19 1.43 -7.95
CA ALA A 69 -28.98 0.92 -9.07
C ALA A 69 -30.37 0.40 -8.66
N LYS A 70 -30.55 -0.04 -7.40
CA LYS A 70 -31.84 -0.51 -6.87
C LYS A 70 -32.75 0.61 -6.34
N GLN A 71 -32.25 1.84 -6.16
CA GLN A 71 -33.04 2.96 -5.64
C GLN A 71 -33.63 3.86 -6.74
N THR A 72 -33.26 3.66 -8.00
CA THR A 72 -33.74 4.43 -9.16
C THR A 72 -34.88 3.76 -9.92
N HIS A 73 -35.59 2.81 -9.29
CA HIS A 73 -36.70 2.07 -9.87
C HIS A 73 -37.88 2.06 -8.89
#